data_AF-A0A962RHF6-F1
#
_entry.id   AF-A0A962RHF6-F1
#
_cell.length_a   1.000
_cell.length_b   1.000
_cell.length_c   1.000
_cell.angle_alpha   90.00
_cell.angle_beta   90.00
_cell.angle_gamma   90.00
#
_symmetry.space_group_name_H-M   'P 1'
#
loop_
_entity.id
_entity.type
_entity.pdbx_description
1 polymer ?
#
loop_
_entity_poly.entity_id
_entity_poly.type
_entity_poly.pdbx_seq_one_letter_code
_entity_poly.pdbx_strand_id
1 'polypeptide(L)'
;SGSMSRYSRMLLHFAHALTSERQRVHSFVFGTRLTNISRRLRERDVDMALEKVSAEVNDWSGGTRMGVCLHDFNRFWSRRVLAQGAVVLLITDGLDREAGVGLEREAERLQKSCKRLIWLNPLLRYAGFEPRAAGIRALLPHVDELRPVHNLESLEALCQALSAAAPPTRAQVAC
;
A
#
# COMPACT_ATOMS: atom_id res chain seq x y z
N SER A 1 3.37 -2.74 12.00
CA SER A 1 2.39 -3.58 12.74
C SER A 1 2.98 -4.96 12.95
N GLY A 2 2.82 -5.54 14.15
CA GLY A 2 3.27 -6.91 14.45
C GLY A 2 2.62 -7.97 13.55
N SER A 3 1.40 -7.76 13.08
CA SER A 3 0.69 -8.63 12.12
C SER A 3 1.36 -8.71 10.74
N MET A 4 2.07 -7.64 10.34
CA MET A 4 2.76 -7.53 9.05
C MET A 4 4.24 -7.95 9.13
N SER A 5 4.77 -8.25 10.34
CA SER A 5 6.19 -8.57 10.56
C SER A 5 6.70 -9.75 9.72
N ARG A 6 5.88 -10.79 9.54
CA ARG A 6 6.24 -11.95 8.70
C ARG A 6 6.25 -11.65 7.20
N TYR A 7 5.53 -10.63 6.76
CA TYR A 7 5.40 -10.26 5.35
C TYR A 7 6.27 -9.05 4.97
N SER A 8 6.73 -8.26 5.94
CA SER A 8 7.44 -7.00 5.72
C SER A 8 8.68 -7.17 4.85
N ARG A 9 9.54 -8.14 5.16
CA ARG A 9 10.75 -8.43 4.36
C ARG A 9 10.40 -8.76 2.91
N MET A 10 9.46 -9.67 2.69
CA MET A 10 8.99 -10.04 1.34
C MET A 10 8.44 -8.83 0.57
N LEU A 11 7.60 -8.00 1.21
CA LEU A 11 7.01 -6.82 0.59
C LEU A 11 8.06 -5.75 0.26
N LEU A 12 9.10 -5.62 1.07
CA LEU A 12 10.20 -4.69 0.79
C LEU A 12 11.09 -5.20 -0.35
N HIS A 13 11.39 -6.51 -0.43
CA HIS A 13 12.06 -7.11 -1.59
C HIS A 13 11.26 -6.87 -2.88
N PHE A 14 9.94 -7.07 -2.81
CA PHE A 14 9.04 -6.76 -3.91
C PHE A 14 9.12 -5.29 -4.35
N ALA A 15 8.99 -4.36 -3.39
CA ALA A 15 9.06 -2.93 -3.68
C ALA A 15 10.43 -2.53 -4.28
N HIS A 16 11.51 -3.18 -3.84
CA HIS A 16 12.84 -3.00 -4.43
C HIS A 16 12.88 -3.47 -5.89
N ALA A 17 12.45 -4.71 -6.17
CA ALA A 17 12.42 -5.25 -7.54
C ALA A 17 11.64 -4.33 -8.49
N LEU A 18 10.46 -3.85 -8.06
CA LEU A 18 9.67 -2.87 -8.83
C LEU A 18 10.42 -1.56 -9.08
N THR A 19 11.13 -1.05 -8.07
CA THR A 19 11.88 0.21 -8.17
C THR A 19 13.10 0.06 -9.09
N SER A 20 13.72 -1.11 -9.10
CA SER A 20 14.88 -1.42 -9.96
C SER A 20 14.49 -1.54 -11.44
N GLU A 21 13.32 -2.09 -11.74
CA GLU A 21 12.82 -2.22 -13.12
C GLU A 21 12.17 -0.94 -13.66
N ARG A 22 11.76 -0.01 -12.79
CA ARG A 22 10.92 1.14 -13.16
C ARG A 22 11.45 2.44 -12.58
N GLN A 23 11.72 3.42 -13.46
CA GLN A 23 12.23 4.73 -13.04
C GLN A 23 11.24 5.58 -12.22
N ARG A 24 9.95 5.21 -12.16
CA ARG A 24 8.87 6.05 -11.60
C ARG A 24 8.06 5.37 -10.51
N VAL A 25 8.73 4.59 -9.67
CA VAL A 25 8.13 3.99 -8.47
C VAL A 25 8.47 4.82 -7.24
N HIS A 26 7.43 5.11 -6.46
CA HIS A 26 7.55 5.75 -5.16
C HIS A 26 7.01 4.83 -4.09
N SER A 27 7.83 4.54 -3.09
CA SER A 27 7.50 3.59 -2.03
C SER A 27 7.52 4.29 -0.69
N PHE A 28 6.45 4.07 0.06
CA PHE A 28 6.24 4.59 1.39
C PHE A 28 5.92 3.43 2.31
N VAL A 29 6.42 3.49 3.54
CA VAL A 29 6.00 2.58 4.60
C VAL A 29 5.28 3.39 5.65
N PHE A 30 4.21 2.83 6.21
CA PHE A 30 3.44 3.46 7.26
C PHE A 30 3.21 2.50 8.43
N GLY A 31 3.20 3.09 9.62
CA GLY A 31 2.91 2.45 10.89
C GLY A 31 2.29 3.48 11.82
N THR A 32 3.05 3.97 12.78
CA THR A 32 2.68 5.16 13.58
C THR A 32 2.98 6.48 12.87
N ARG A 33 3.80 6.45 11.81
CA ARG A 33 4.18 7.57 10.95
C ARG A 33 4.38 7.10 9.51
N LEU A 34 4.34 8.04 8.57
CA LEU A 34 4.64 7.82 7.16
C LEU A 34 6.13 8.07 6.87
N THR A 35 6.81 7.10 6.26
CA THR A 35 8.22 7.22 5.86
C THR A 35 8.36 6.98 4.35
N ASN A 36 8.98 7.93 3.63
CA ASN A 36 9.32 7.74 2.22
C ASN A 36 10.63 6.95 2.09
N ILE A 37 10.56 5.74 1.53
CA ILE A 37 11.71 4.84 1.36
C ILE A 37 12.19 4.76 -0.10
N SER A 38 11.62 5.54 -1.01
CA SER A 38 11.90 5.47 -2.45
C SER A 38 13.39 5.59 -2.78
N ARG A 39 14.15 6.41 -2.03
CA ARG A 39 15.60 6.55 -2.23
C ARG A 39 16.38 5.32 -1.78
N ARG A 40 16.02 4.78 -0.61
CA ARG A 40 16.66 3.58 -0.03
C ARG A 40 16.46 2.36 -0.92
N LEU A 41 15.28 2.23 -1.55
CA LEU A 41 15.01 1.15 -2.48
C LEU A 41 15.74 1.26 -3.83
N ARG A 42 16.39 2.40 -4.13
CA ARG A 42 17.25 2.55 -5.32
C ARG A 42 18.72 2.23 -5.05
N GLU A 43 19.10 2.04 -3.79
CA GLU A 43 20.47 1.68 -3.44
C GLU A 43 20.78 0.26 -3.93
N ARG A 44 22.03 0.03 -4.37
CA ARG A 44 22.47 -1.26 -4.91
C ARG A 44 22.62 -2.34 -3.83
N ASP A 45 22.86 -1.94 -2.58
CA ASP A 45 22.97 -2.86 -1.45
C ASP A 45 21.60 -3.11 -0.84
N VAL A 46 20.90 -4.06 -1.48
CA VAL A 46 19.52 -4.43 -1.19
C VAL A 46 19.40 -4.94 0.24
N ASP A 47 20.28 -5.85 0.65
CA ASP A 47 20.17 -6.49 1.96
C ASP A 47 20.38 -5.49 3.11
N MET A 48 21.36 -4.58 3.00
CA MET A 48 21.56 -3.54 4.02
C MET A 48 20.40 -2.52 4.05
N ALA A 49 19.87 -2.13 2.89
CA ALA A 49 18.74 -1.22 2.82
C ALA A 49 17.47 -1.85 3.42
N LEU A 50 17.25 -3.14 3.12
CA LEU A 50 16.12 -3.91 3.62
C LEU A 50 16.26 -4.22 5.12
N GLU A 51 17.44 -4.51 5.63
CA GLU A 51 17.68 -4.67 7.07
C GLU A 51 17.38 -3.38 7.83
N LYS A 52 17.88 -2.24 7.35
CA LYS A 52 17.63 -0.94 7.98
C LYS A 52 16.14 -0.59 7.99
N VAL A 53 15.46 -0.79 6.86
CA VAL A 53 14.01 -0.53 6.78
C VAL A 53 13.23 -1.55 7.60
N SER A 54 13.61 -2.83 7.59
CA SER A 54 12.94 -3.86 8.37
C SER A 54 13.12 -3.65 9.88
N ALA A 55 14.30 -3.24 10.34
CA ALA A 55 14.54 -2.89 11.74
C ALA A 55 13.66 -1.70 12.16
N GLU A 56 13.62 -0.64 11.34
CA GLU A 56 12.76 0.53 11.59
C GLU A 56 11.26 0.16 11.60
N VAL A 57 10.85 -0.79 10.76
CA VAL A 57 9.46 -1.29 10.68
C VAL A 57 9.11 -2.25 11.83
N ASN A 58 10.05 -3.08 12.27
CA ASN A 58 9.87 -4.02 13.37
C ASN A 58 9.76 -3.28 14.72
N ASP A 59 10.44 -2.15 14.87
CA ASP A 59 10.29 -1.25 16.03
C ASP A 59 8.93 -0.52 16.08
N TRP A 60 8.10 -0.60 15.03
CA TRP A 60 6.71 -0.12 15.07
C TRP A 60 5.77 -1.10 15.80
N SER A 61 6.06 -1.32 17.08
CA SER A 61 5.19 -1.95 18.08
C SER A 61 4.08 -0.98 18.56
N GLY A 62 4.16 0.30 18.19
CA GLY A 62 3.19 1.35 18.54
C GLY A 62 1.82 1.27 17.84
N GLY A 63 1.61 0.31 16.95
CA GLY A 63 0.38 0.13 16.17
C GLY A 63 0.40 0.82 14.80
N THR A 64 -0.76 0.86 14.14
CA THR A 64 -0.95 1.50 12.84
C THR A 64 -1.91 2.67 13.01
N ARG A 65 -1.50 3.87 12.57
CA ARG A 65 -2.33 5.09 12.51
C ARG A 65 -2.57 5.42 11.04
N MET A 66 -3.40 4.59 10.39
CA MET A 66 -3.54 4.61 8.93
C MET A 66 -4.15 5.93 8.46
N GLY A 67 -5.17 6.45 9.16
CA GLY A 67 -5.79 7.74 8.81
C GLY A 67 -4.79 8.89 8.81
N VAL A 68 -3.96 8.99 9.84
CA VAL A 68 -2.89 10.01 9.95
C VAL A 68 -1.85 9.85 8.84
N CYS A 69 -1.42 8.62 8.55
CA CYS A 69 -0.43 8.37 7.50
C CYS A 69 -0.96 8.71 6.10
N LEU A 70 -2.23 8.39 5.82
CA LEU A 70 -2.87 8.80 4.56
C LEU A 70 -3.06 10.31 4.48
N HIS A 71 -3.41 10.97 5.60
CA HIS A 71 -3.46 12.43 5.66
C HIS A 71 -2.12 13.06 5.28
N ASP A 72 -1.02 12.61 5.90
CA ASP A 72 0.32 13.10 5.61
C ASP A 72 0.72 12.82 4.16
N PHE A 73 0.39 11.63 3.64
CA PHE A 73 0.63 11.30 2.24
C PHE A 73 -0.12 12.25 1.31
N ASN A 74 -1.42 12.44 1.55
CA ASN A 74 -2.27 13.31 0.75
C ASN A 74 -1.81 14.77 0.81
N ARG A 75 -1.32 15.23 1.96
CA ARG A 75 -0.84 16.60 2.17
C ARG A 75 0.50 16.87 1.50
N PHE A 76 1.47 15.97 1.68
CA PHE A 76 2.87 16.25 1.31
C PHE A 76 3.30 15.60 -0.01
N TRP A 77 2.66 14.50 -0.41
CA TRP A 77 3.18 13.64 -1.49
C TRP A 77 2.22 13.46 -2.66
N SER A 78 0.90 13.42 -2.46
CA SER A 78 -0.09 13.12 -3.52
C SER A 78 0.19 13.86 -4.83
N ARG A 79 0.30 15.18 -4.79
CA ARG A 79 0.59 16.02 -5.96
C ARG A 79 1.95 15.75 -6.61
N ARG A 80 2.92 15.30 -5.83
CA ARG A 80 4.30 15.05 -6.31
C ARG A 80 4.43 13.71 -7.00
N VAL A 81 3.69 12.70 -6.52
CA VAL A 81 3.89 11.30 -6.94
C VAL A 81 2.71 10.73 -7.73
N LEU A 82 1.51 11.33 -7.66
CA LEU A 82 0.31 10.81 -8.33
C LEU A 82 -0.13 11.58 -9.59
N ALA A 83 0.44 12.76 -9.85
CA ALA A 83 -0.05 13.71 -10.86
C ALA A 83 -0.14 13.18 -12.31
N GLN A 84 0.46 12.03 -12.63
CA GLN A 84 0.45 11.44 -13.97
C GLN A 84 -0.33 10.12 -14.05
N GLY A 85 -1.49 10.08 -13.37
CA GLY A 85 -2.37 8.91 -13.43
C GLY A 85 -1.77 7.68 -12.77
N ALA A 86 -1.10 7.86 -11.63
CA ALA A 86 -0.45 6.77 -10.93
C ALA A 86 -1.47 5.71 -10.45
N VAL A 87 -1.05 4.45 -10.51
CA VAL A 87 -1.71 3.35 -9.81
C VAL A 87 -1.12 3.26 -8.41
N VAL A 88 -1.97 3.19 -7.38
CA VAL A 88 -1.56 3.08 -5.99
C VAL A 88 -1.78 1.66 -5.52
N LEU A 89 -0.70 1.02 -5.04
CA LEU A 89 -0.76 -0.27 -4.35
C LEU A 89 -0.73 0.01 -2.85
N LEU A 90 -1.86 -0.17 -2.17
CA LEU A 90 -1.98 -0.05 -0.73
C LEU A 90 -1.86 -1.43 -0.10
N ILE A 91 -0.75 -1.71 0.56
CA ILE A 91 -0.49 -3.03 1.17
C ILE A 91 -0.72 -2.97 2.67
N THR A 92 -1.80 -3.58 3.15
CA THR A 92 -2.18 -3.55 4.56
C THR A 92 -3.21 -4.64 4.88
N ASP A 93 -3.25 -5.06 6.13
CA ASP A 93 -4.31 -5.91 6.68
C ASP A 93 -5.58 -5.13 7.09
N GLY A 94 -5.58 -3.80 6.96
CA GLY A 94 -6.75 -2.95 7.24
C GLY A 94 -6.99 -2.69 8.73
N LEU A 95 -6.04 -3.06 9.59
CA LEU A 95 -6.13 -2.83 11.03
C LEU A 95 -5.61 -1.44 11.37
N ASP A 96 -6.50 -0.59 11.89
CA ASP A 96 -6.18 0.75 12.36
C ASP A 96 -6.44 0.86 13.87
N ARG A 97 -5.46 1.38 14.62
CA ARG A 97 -5.54 1.47 16.08
C ARG A 97 -6.48 2.59 16.54
N GLU A 98 -6.70 3.60 15.70
CA GLU A 98 -7.56 4.75 15.99
C GLU A 98 -8.99 4.57 15.46
N ALA A 99 -9.44 3.31 15.32
CA ALA A 99 -10.78 2.97 14.85
C ALA A 99 -11.19 3.62 13.51
N GLY A 100 -10.23 3.98 12.66
CA GLY A 100 -10.49 4.58 11.36
C GLY A 100 -10.84 6.07 11.40
N VAL A 101 -10.57 6.79 12.50
CA VAL A 101 -10.84 8.24 12.57
C VAL A 101 -10.13 8.97 11.43
N GLY A 102 -10.91 9.63 10.58
CA GLY A 102 -10.43 10.34 9.40
C GLY A 102 -9.97 9.46 8.24
N LEU A 103 -9.94 8.13 8.41
CA LEU A 103 -9.47 7.21 7.37
C LEU A 103 -10.34 7.25 6.12
N GLU A 104 -11.67 7.24 6.28
CA GLU A 104 -12.62 7.26 5.16
C GLU A 104 -12.38 8.49 4.26
N ARG A 105 -12.32 9.68 4.86
CA ARG A 105 -12.05 10.94 4.16
C ARG A 105 -10.72 10.91 3.41
N GLU A 106 -9.66 10.42 4.03
CA GLU A 106 -8.33 10.39 3.40
C GLU A 106 -8.21 9.29 2.34
N ALA A 107 -8.94 8.17 2.50
CA ALA A 107 -9.07 7.12 1.50
C ALA A 107 -9.84 7.61 0.27
N GLU A 108 -10.97 8.30 0.45
CA GLU A 108 -11.73 8.94 -0.63
C GLU A 108 -10.84 9.92 -1.41
N ARG A 109 -10.09 10.76 -0.69
CA ARG A 109 -9.19 11.74 -1.28
C ARG A 109 -8.05 11.08 -2.05
N LEU A 110 -7.50 9.97 -1.53
CA LEU A 110 -6.48 9.18 -2.21
C LEU A 110 -7.03 8.57 -3.50
N GLN A 111 -8.22 7.96 -3.44
CA GLN A 111 -8.90 7.35 -4.59
C GLN A 111 -9.11 8.37 -5.72
N LYS A 112 -9.62 9.56 -5.38
CA LYS A 112 -9.80 10.66 -6.35
C LYS A 112 -8.49 11.21 -6.93
N SER A 113 -7.37 10.99 -6.24
CA SER A 113 -6.05 11.51 -6.64
C SER A 113 -5.23 10.54 -7.49
N CYS A 114 -5.67 9.28 -7.62
CA CYS A 114 -4.97 8.25 -8.39
C CYS A 114 -5.84 7.71 -9.52
N LYS A 115 -5.23 7.02 -10.49
CA LYS A 115 -5.97 6.38 -11.58
C LYS A 115 -6.69 5.11 -11.10
N ARG A 116 -6.07 4.41 -10.15
CA ARG A 116 -6.57 3.16 -9.57
C ARG A 116 -5.94 2.94 -8.20
N LEU A 117 -6.76 2.68 -7.19
CA LEU A 117 -6.36 2.31 -5.84
C LEU A 117 -6.61 0.81 -5.62
N ILE A 118 -5.54 0.03 -5.58
CA ILE A 118 -5.58 -1.42 -5.38
C ILE A 118 -5.14 -1.72 -3.95
N TRP A 119 -6.02 -2.32 -3.17
CA TRP A 119 -5.73 -2.79 -1.83
C TRP A 119 -5.28 -4.25 -1.87
N LEU A 120 -4.04 -4.46 -1.44
CA LEU A 120 -3.40 -5.75 -1.31
C LEU A 120 -3.38 -6.17 0.16
N ASN A 121 -4.16 -7.19 0.51
CA ASN A 121 -4.23 -7.69 1.88
C ASN A 121 -3.54 -9.06 2.01
N PRO A 122 -2.36 -9.15 2.67
CA PRO A 122 -1.65 -10.40 2.85
C PRO A 122 -2.32 -11.38 3.83
N LEU A 123 -3.33 -10.93 4.59
CA LEU A 123 -4.03 -11.75 5.58
C LEU A 123 -5.42 -12.22 5.11
N LEU A 124 -5.86 -11.87 3.90
CA LEU A 124 -7.19 -12.23 3.36
C LEU A 124 -7.46 -13.75 3.24
N ARG A 125 -6.45 -14.61 3.45
CA ARG A 125 -6.57 -16.07 3.40
C ARG A 125 -7.06 -16.73 4.71
N TYR A 126 -7.27 -15.97 5.79
CA TYR A 126 -7.92 -16.53 6.97
C TYR A 126 -9.43 -16.70 6.72
N ALA A 127 -9.91 -17.94 6.80
CA ALA A 127 -11.28 -18.40 6.48
C ALA A 127 -12.42 -17.75 7.32
N GLY A 128 -12.14 -16.68 8.05
CA GLY A 128 -13.09 -15.91 8.86
C GLY A 128 -12.86 -14.40 8.76
N PHE A 129 -12.32 -13.89 7.64
CA PHE A 129 -12.22 -12.45 7.42
C PHE A 129 -13.63 -11.84 7.35
N GLU A 130 -14.08 -11.28 8.47
CA GLU A 130 -15.25 -10.43 8.52
C GLU A 130 -14.80 -8.97 8.52
N PRO A 131 -15.39 -8.09 7.68
CA PRO A 131 -15.07 -6.66 7.64
C PRO A 131 -15.66 -5.91 8.86
N ARG A 132 -15.36 -6.40 10.07
CA ARG A 132 -15.83 -5.86 11.35
C ARG A 132 -14.90 -4.79 11.92
N ALA A 133 -13.64 -4.73 11.48
CA ALA A 133 -12.77 -3.63 11.88
C ALA A 133 -13.22 -2.32 11.21
N ALA A 134 -13.29 -1.24 11.98
CA ALA A 134 -13.71 0.07 11.48
C ALA A 134 -12.81 0.57 10.33
N GLY A 135 -11.52 0.26 10.38
CA GLY A 135 -10.57 0.59 9.30
C GLY A 135 -10.92 -0.07 7.96
N ILE A 136 -11.32 -1.34 7.99
CA ILE A 136 -11.76 -2.07 6.79
C ILE A 136 -13.02 -1.42 6.21
N ARG A 137 -14.03 -1.13 7.05
CA ARG A 137 -15.27 -0.50 6.57
C ARG A 137 -15.06 0.89 6.00
N ALA A 138 -14.13 1.66 6.56
CA ALA A 138 -13.78 2.99 6.06
C ALA A 138 -13.01 2.96 4.74
N LEU A 139 -12.17 1.94 4.52
CA LEU A 139 -11.32 1.85 3.33
C LEU A 139 -12.04 1.18 2.15
N LEU A 140 -12.85 0.15 2.42
CA LEU A 140 -13.45 -0.72 1.40
C LEU A 140 -14.28 0.03 0.33
N PRO A 141 -15.08 1.07 0.66
CA PRO A 141 -15.84 1.82 -0.34
C PRO A 141 -14.97 2.65 -1.31
N HIS A 142 -13.70 2.87 -0.96
CA HIS A 142 -12.79 3.74 -1.69
C HIS A 142 -11.67 3.00 -2.41
N VAL A 143 -11.66 1.67 -2.39
CA VAL A 143 -10.70 0.88 -3.19
C VAL A 143 -11.36 0.45 -4.49
N ASP A 144 -10.66 0.59 -5.61
CA ASP A 144 -11.17 0.12 -6.90
C ASP A 144 -11.04 -1.41 -7.01
N GLU A 145 -10.11 -2.00 -6.26
CA GLU A 145 -9.88 -3.44 -6.25
C GLU A 145 -9.27 -3.92 -4.94
N LEU A 146 -9.77 -5.05 -4.43
CA LEU A 146 -9.22 -5.75 -3.28
C LEU A 146 -8.66 -7.10 -3.74
N ARG A 147 -7.36 -7.35 -3.51
CA ARG A 147 -6.73 -8.64 -3.81
C ARG A 147 -6.05 -9.24 -2.58
N PRO A 148 -6.15 -10.56 -2.37
CA PRO A 148 -5.29 -11.24 -1.41
C PRO A 148 -3.85 -11.28 -1.95
N VAL A 149 -2.86 -11.24 -1.07
CA VAL A 149 -1.45 -11.48 -1.43
C VAL A 149 -1.06 -12.86 -0.95
N HIS A 150 -0.75 -13.77 -1.88
CA HIS A 150 -0.53 -15.19 -1.57
C HIS A 150 0.94 -15.60 -1.58
N ASN A 151 1.77 -14.89 -2.35
CA ASN A 151 3.22 -15.10 -2.52
C ASN A 151 3.80 -13.97 -3.41
N LEU A 152 5.12 -13.92 -3.52
CA LEU A 152 5.88 -12.90 -4.25
C LEU A 152 5.62 -12.93 -5.77
N GLU A 153 5.52 -14.13 -6.36
CA GLU A 153 5.27 -14.33 -7.79
C GLU A 153 3.93 -13.72 -8.24
N SER A 154 2.88 -13.89 -7.44
CA SER A 154 1.56 -13.31 -7.74
C SER A 154 1.58 -11.78 -7.72
N LEU A 155 2.41 -11.18 -6.87
CA LEU A 155 2.59 -9.73 -6.79
C LEU A 155 3.38 -9.19 -7.98
N GLU A 156 4.45 -9.89 -8.36
CA GLU A 156 5.26 -9.54 -9.52
C GLU A 156 4.45 -9.61 -10.81
N ALA A 157 3.70 -10.69 -11.00
CA ALA A 157 2.79 -10.84 -12.14
C ALA A 157 1.70 -9.75 -12.16
N LEU A 158 1.13 -9.39 -11.01
CA LEU A 158 0.18 -8.27 -10.90
C LEU A 158 0.80 -6.96 -11.40
N CYS A 159 2.03 -6.66 -10.96
CA CYS A 159 2.70 -5.43 -11.37
C CYS A 159 3.12 -5.45 -12.84
N GLN A 160 3.56 -6.58 -13.38
CA GLN A 160 3.81 -6.74 -14.80
C GLN A 160 2.54 -6.50 -15.61
N ALA A 161 1.40 -7.06 -15.20
CA ALA A 161 0.11 -6.85 -15.85
C ALA A 161 -0.35 -5.38 -15.79
N LEU A 162 -0.23 -4.72 -14.64
CA LEU A 162 -0.54 -3.29 -14.48
C LEU A 162 0.38 -2.38 -15.30
N SER A 163 1.59 -2.85 -15.60
CA SER A 163 2.56 -2.13 -16.42
C SER A 163 2.38 -2.37 -17.92
N ALA A 164 1.87 -3.54 -18.30
CA ALA A 164 1.63 -3.93 -19.69
C ALA A 164 0.30 -3.36 -20.25
N ALA A 165 -0.68 -3.08 -19.39
CA ALA A 165 -1.99 -2.60 -19.80
C ALA A 165 -2.15 -1.08 -19.62
N ALA A 166 -2.13 -0.34 -20.74
CA ALA A 166 -2.96 0.86 -20.89
C ALA A 166 -3.86 0.67 -22.12
N PRO A 167 -5.16 0.36 -21.93
CA PRO A 167 -6.23 1.24 -22.47
C PRO A 167 -7.54 1.22 -21.60
N PRO A 168 -8.71 1.69 -22.07
CA PRO A 168 -9.42 2.88 -21.58
C PRO A 168 -10.51 2.65 -20.51
N THR A 169 -10.81 3.76 -19.84
CA THR A 169 -12.05 4.24 -19.19
C THR A 169 -13.12 3.24 -18.70
N ARG A 170 -13.36 3.29 -17.37
CA ARG A 170 -14.57 2.93 -16.60
C ARG A 170 -15.56 1.97 -17.26
N ALA A 171 -15.55 0.72 -16.80
CA ALA A 171 -16.75 -0.10 -16.80
C ALA A 171 -17.70 0.42 -15.71
N GLN A 172 -18.83 0.96 -16.14
CA GLN A 172 -20.04 1.04 -15.32
C GLN A 172 -20.44 -0.38 -14.95
N VAL A 173 -20.69 -0.63 -13.66
CA VAL A 173 -21.48 -1.81 -13.27
C VAL A 173 -22.93 -1.36 -13.40
N ALA A 174 -23.59 -1.86 -14.44
CA ALA A 174 -25.03 -1.75 -14.64
C ALA A 174 -25.72 -2.98 -14.04
N CYS A 175 -26.82 -2.69 -13.33
CA CYS A 175 -27.85 -3.54 -12.71
C CYS A 175 -27.44 -4.53 -11.60
#